data_AF-A0A943THJ0-F1
#
_entry.id   AF-A0A943THJ0-F1
#
_cell.length_a   1.000
_cell.length_b   1.000
_cell.length_c   1.000
_cell.angle_alpha   90.00
_cell.angle_beta   90.00
_cell.angle_gamma   90.00
#
_symmetry.space_group_name_H-M   'P 1'
#
loop_
_entity.id
_entity.type
_entity.pdbx_description
1 polymer ?
#
loop_
_entity_poly.entity_id
_entity_poly.type
_entity_poly.pdbx_seq_one_letter_code
_entity_poly.pdbx_strand_id
1 'polypeptide(L)' 'MNSFKTISGKDIPFESAKDLELELQTDISTNEITAYLIEYNDITYQVSEETYNAAQKLKN' A
#
# COMPACT_ATOMS: atom_id res chain seq x y z
N MET A 1 2.84 12.00 -12.90
CA MET A 1 3.44 11.51 -11.63
C MET A 1 2.33 11.37 -10.62
N ASN A 2 2.09 10.14 -10.18
CA ASN A 2 1.16 9.85 -9.07
C ASN A 2 1.97 9.71 -7.78
N SER A 3 1.30 9.76 -6.64
CA SER A 3 1.93 9.44 -5.35
C SER A 3 0.92 8.83 -4.38
N PHE A 4 1.42 8.06 -3.42
CA PHE A 4 0.63 7.59 -2.28
C PHE A 4 1.29 8.02 -0.97
N LYS A 5 0.49 8.12 0.09
CA LYS A 5 0.95 8.58 1.40
C LYS A 5 1.19 7.41 2.35
N THR A 6 2.37 7.34 2.95
CA THR A 6 2.68 6.38 4.01
C THR A 6 1.98 6.77 5.31
N ILE A 7 1.91 5.83 6.26
CA ILE A 7 1.38 6.10 7.61
C ILE A 7 2.22 7.14 8.37
N SER A 8 3.52 7.28 8.02
CA SER A 8 4.41 8.32 8.54
C SER A 8 4.19 9.69 7.87
N GLY A 9 3.23 9.80 6.95
CA GLY A 9 2.90 11.04 6.25
C GLY A 9 3.83 11.39 5.09
N LYS A 10 4.71 10.47 4.66
CA LYS A 10 5.62 10.68 3.52
C LYS A 10 4.89 10.33 2.22
N ASP A 11 5.03 11.18 1.20
CA ASP A 11 4.55 10.88 -0.15
C ASP A 11 5.59 10.08 -0.94
N ILE A 12 5.18 8.97 -1.53
CA ILE A 12 6.00 8.12 -2.39
C ILE A 12 5.53 8.28 -3.84
N PRO A 13 6.35 8.88 -4.73
CA PRO A 13 5.98 9.03 -6.13
C PRO A 13 6.10 7.69 -6.87
N PHE A 14 5.19 7.45 -7.82
CA PHE A 14 5.22 6.30 -8.71
C PHE A 14 4.69 6.67 -10.11
N GLU A 15 5.12 5.94 -11.13
CA GLU A 15 4.76 6.22 -12.52
C GLU A 15 3.43 5.57 -12.92
N SER A 16 3.26 4.28 -12.59
CA SER A 16 2.08 3.50 -12.96
C SER A 16 1.58 2.68 -11.76
N ALA A 17 0.25 2.65 -11.57
CA ALA A 17 -0.37 1.85 -10.53
C ALA A 17 -0.17 0.34 -10.74
N LYS A 18 0.15 -0.09 -11.97
CA LYS A 18 0.48 -1.49 -12.29
C LYS A 18 1.78 -1.96 -11.61
N ASP A 19 2.68 -1.03 -11.31
CA ASP A 19 3.99 -1.31 -10.72
C ASP A 19 3.94 -1.41 -9.18
N LEU A 20 2.77 -1.11 -8.59
CA LEU A 20 2.54 -1.25 -7.16
C LEU A 20 2.12 -2.68 -6.86
N GLU A 21 2.69 -3.33 -5.86
CA GLU A 21 2.15 -4.56 -5.31
C GLU A 21 1.41 -4.27 -4.00
N LEU A 22 0.29 -4.95 -3.77
CA LEU A 22 -0.63 -4.66 -2.68
C LEU A 22 -0.75 -5.91 -1.81
N GLU A 23 -0.37 -5.79 -0.54
CA GLU A 23 -0.37 -6.88 0.42
C GLU A 23 -1.09 -6.47 1.71
N LEU A 24 -1.77 -7.45 2.32
CA LEU A 24 -2.33 -7.33 3.66
C LEU A 24 -1.52 -8.19 4.61
N GLN A 25 -1.02 -7.59 5.67
CA GLN A 25 -0.40 -8.32 6.75
C GLN A 25 -1.47 -8.73 7.77
N THR A 26 -1.54 -10.02 8.09
CA THR A 26 -2.49 -10.57 9.07
C THR A 26 -1.76 -11.20 10.25
N ASP A 27 -2.40 -11.15 11.43
CA ASP A 27 -1.96 -11.94 12.58
C ASP A 27 -2.25 -13.42 12.32
N ILE A 28 -1.26 -14.29 12.51
CA ILE A 28 -1.36 -15.72 12.19
C ILE A 28 -2.33 -16.45 13.14
N SER A 29 -2.52 -15.93 14.36
CA SER A 29 -3.35 -16.56 15.39
C SER A 29 -4.81 -16.12 15.28
N THR A 30 -5.06 -14.85 14.95
CA THR A 30 -6.43 -14.28 14.91
C THR A 30 -6.98 -14.08 13.50
N ASN A 31 -6.14 -14.16 12.46
CA ASN A 31 -6.45 -13.75 11.08
C ASN A 31 -6.88 -12.27 10.93
N GLU A 32 -6.66 -11.44 11.94
CA GLU A 32 -6.99 -10.01 11.87
C GLU A 32 -5.95 -9.27 11.03
N ILE A 33 -6.40 -8.28 10.25
CA ILE A 33 -5.50 -7.40 9.48
C ILE A 33 -4.75 -6.50 10.46
N THR A 34 -3.42 -6.54 10.41
CA THR A 34 -2.53 -5.73 11.25
C THR A 34 -1.85 -4.61 10.49
N ALA A 35 -1.69 -4.73 9.16
CA ALA A 35 -1.17 -3.67 8.32
C ALA A 35 -1.66 -3.77 6.86
N TYR A 36 -1.72 -2.60 6.20
CA TYR A 36 -1.95 -2.44 4.77
C TYR A 36 -0.65 -1.99 4.13
N LEU A 37 -0.15 -2.77 3.16
CA LEU A 37 1.18 -2.60 2.60
C LEU A 37 1.10 -2.32 1.09
N ILE A 38 1.91 -1.36 0.65
CA ILE A 38 2.19 -1.13 -0.77
C ILE A 38 3.67 -1.37 -0.99
N GLU A 39 4.01 -2.29 -1.88
CA GLU A 39 5.37 -2.50 -2.34
C GLU A 39 5.60 -1.79 -3.68
N TYR A 40 6.73 -1.08 -3.76
CA TYR A 40 7.18 -0.37 -4.95
C TYR A 40 8.69 -0.26 -4.96
N ASN A 41 9.33 -0.63 -6.09
CA ASN A 41 10.79 -0.69 -6.24
C ASN A 41 11.48 -1.47 -5.11
N ASP A 42 11.02 -2.69 -4.83
CA ASP A 42 11.55 -3.60 -3.80
C ASP A 42 11.50 -3.03 -2.36
N ILE A 43 10.68 -2.01 -2.12
CA ILE A 43 10.47 -1.40 -0.80
C ILE A 43 9.00 -1.51 -0.43
N THR A 44 8.74 -2.10 0.72
CA THR A 44 7.41 -2.19 1.32
C THR A 44 7.12 -0.99 2.20
N TYR A 45 5.99 -0.33 1.95
CA TYR A 45 5.52 0.83 2.71
C TYR A 45 4.21 0.50 3.42
N GLN A 46 4.16 0.77 4.72
CA GLN A 46 2.90 0.74 5.44
C GLN A 46 2.10 2.01 5.16
N VAL A 47 0.83 1.83 4.80
CA VAL A 47 -0.10 2.90 4.45
C VAL A 47 -1.38 2.79 5.26
N SER A 48 -2.24 3.82 5.19
CA SER A 48 -3.60 3.71 5.72
C SER A 48 -4.45 2.79 4.84
N GLU A 49 -5.49 2.19 5.44
CA GLU A 49 -6.51 1.45 4.70
C GLU A 49 -7.10 2.27 3.54
N GLU A 50 -7.36 3.56 3.76
CA GLU A 50 -7.88 4.48 2.73
C GLU A 50 -6.93 4.57 1.53
N THR A 51 -5.64 4.73 1.79
CA THR A 51 -4.61 4.82 0.74
C THR A 51 -4.50 3.51 -0.03
N TYR A 52 -4.51 2.38 0.69
CA TYR A 52 -4.47 1.05 0.09
C TYR A 52 -5.68 0.80 -0.83
N ASN A 53 -6.88 1.13 -0.36
CA ASN A 53 -8.11 0.99 -1.13
C ASN A 53 -8.14 1.94 -2.35
N ALA A 54 -7.57 3.14 -2.23
CA ALA A 54 -7.40 4.04 -3.37
C ALA A 54 -6.44 3.45 -4.41
N ALA A 55 -5.32 2.86 -3.98
CA ALA A 55 -4.37 2.19 -4.89
C ALA A 55 -5.02 0.98 -5.59
N GLN A 56 -5.82 0.17 -4.88
CA GLN A 56 -6.58 -0.93 -5.50
C GLN A 56 -7.49 -0.46 -6.63
N LYS A 57 -8.21 0.66 -6.43
CA LYS A 57 -9.12 1.22 -7.45
C LYS A 57 -8.39 1.69 -8.70
N LEU A 58 -7.12 2.09 -8.58
CA LEU A 58 -6.30 2.54 -9.71
C LEU A 58 -5.73 1.37 -10.54
N LYS A 59 -5.74 0.14 -10.01
CA LYS A 59 -5.29 -1.05 -10.72
C LYS A 59 -6.36 -1.71 -11.60
N ASN A 60 -7.64 -1.49 -11.29
CA ASN A 60 -8.79 -2.00 -12.05
C ASN A 60 -9.14 -1.07 -13.22
#